data_AF-A0A2W0BML9-F1
#
_entry.id   AF-A0A2W0BML9-F1
#
_cell.length_a   1.000
_cell.length_b   1.000
_cell.length_c   1.000
_cell.angle_alpha   90.00
_cell.angle_beta   90.00
_cell.angle_gamma   90.00
#
_symmetry.space_group_name_H-M   'P 1'
#
loop_
_entity.id
_entity.type
_entity.pdbx_description
1 polymer ?
#
loop_
_entity_poly.entity_id
_entity_poly.type
_entity_poly.pdbx_seq_one_letter_code
_entity_poly.pdbx_strand_id
1 'polypeptide(L)'
;MSLSPPVSRIACVLRKVAVFLLMLPLLMTGSGHAETLEQLLMTEKIPLRSFRVDELKQSVNGATQSDQSKIVVAYRTLNPDNIFVGPPQVIRYEKVSGQIEQRRLPIGETDGCAGAPDEVAFVDEFILVSISISPSAECTFVLNQRLVLHQILYGFRAARIAPGRIVLIEDMIHFAPVHPERLQVVDLRSGKTAELYPSLGDALRQQLTHENAQKMPPQATCREMNDPCSPGQFDEDIRSLASDGNGKLALIVVQSVSHALEKEQPPETMASQTALYLYQYVSSGWQYCEEEIDDSEIERLDQELKANFEKVATRCTPHLRVIPDMTTAHYNPFLTR
;
A
#
# COMPACT_ATOMS: atom_id res chain seq x y z
N MET A 1 -51.98 -0.55 -48.90
CA MET A 1 -52.18 0.53 -47.91
C MET A 1 -51.98 -0.11 -46.54
N SER A 2 -50.75 -0.31 -46.10
CA SER A 2 -49.91 0.61 -45.30
C SER A 2 -50.62 1.13 -44.06
N LEU A 3 -50.25 0.60 -42.89
CA LEU A 3 -49.62 1.34 -41.79
C LEU A 3 -49.27 0.38 -40.64
N SER A 4 -47.98 0.33 -40.27
CA SER A 4 -47.45 -0.15 -38.99
C SER A 4 -47.27 1.06 -38.03
N PRO A 5 -46.70 0.89 -36.82
CA PRO A 5 -47.35 0.64 -35.53
C PRO A 5 -47.19 1.84 -34.55
N PRO A 6 -47.36 1.65 -33.22
CA PRO A 6 -46.23 2.02 -32.37
C PRO A 6 -45.75 0.87 -31.48
N VAL A 7 -44.45 0.63 -31.55
CA VAL A 7 -43.68 -0.20 -30.63
C VAL A 7 -43.53 0.58 -29.32
N SER A 8 -44.18 0.11 -28.26
CA SER A 8 -43.89 0.57 -26.90
C SER A 8 -42.64 -0.12 -26.39
N ARG A 9 -41.65 0.68 -26.03
CA ARG A 9 -40.37 0.29 -25.42
C ARG A 9 -40.60 -0.09 -23.96
N ILE A 10 -40.54 -1.37 -23.63
CA ILE A 10 -40.14 -1.85 -22.31
C ILE A 10 -39.24 -3.06 -22.54
N ALA A 11 -37.95 -2.80 -22.78
CA ALA A 11 -36.92 -3.81 -22.70
C ALA A 11 -36.22 -3.64 -21.35
N CYS A 12 -36.51 -4.60 -20.49
CA CYS A 12 -35.84 -4.92 -19.25
C CYS A 12 -34.31 -4.92 -19.46
N VAL A 13 -33.60 -3.97 -18.82
CA VAL A 13 -32.16 -4.10 -18.60
C VAL A 13 -31.97 -4.51 -17.15
N LEU A 14 -32.14 -5.80 -16.92
CA LEU A 14 -31.50 -6.53 -15.83
C LEU A 14 -29.98 -6.47 -16.08
N ARG A 15 -29.35 -5.38 -15.64
CA ARG A 15 -27.90 -5.41 -15.36
C ARG A 15 -27.74 -5.67 -13.88
N LYS A 16 -27.57 -6.96 -13.58
CA LYS A 16 -26.94 -7.43 -12.36
C LYS A 16 -25.62 -6.69 -12.23
N VAL A 17 -25.55 -5.70 -11.33
CA VAL A 17 -24.28 -5.28 -10.76
C VAL A 17 -23.92 -6.42 -9.82
N ALA A 18 -23.17 -7.38 -10.36
CA ALA A 18 -22.42 -8.30 -9.53
C ALA A 18 -21.42 -7.42 -8.80
N VAL A 19 -21.71 -7.11 -7.54
CA VAL A 19 -20.70 -6.68 -6.57
C VAL A 19 -19.66 -7.79 -6.60
N PHE A 20 -18.55 -7.52 -7.29
CA PHE A 20 -17.36 -8.32 -7.23
C PHE A 20 -16.81 -8.10 -5.82
N LEU A 21 -17.35 -8.85 -4.86
CA LEU A 21 -16.57 -9.27 -3.71
C LEU A 21 -15.33 -9.91 -4.31
N LEU A 22 -14.22 -9.18 -4.25
CA LEU A 22 -12.88 -9.63 -4.58
C LEU A 22 -12.43 -10.68 -3.56
N MET A 23 -13.19 -11.77 -3.42
CA MET A 23 -12.64 -13.08 -3.14
C MET A 23 -12.19 -13.62 -4.49
N LEU A 24 -11.10 -13.07 -5.02
CA LEU A 24 -10.21 -13.94 -5.78
C LEU A 24 -9.86 -15.03 -4.76
N PRO A 25 -10.25 -16.31 -4.94
CA PRO A 25 -9.36 -17.32 -4.44
C PRO A 25 -8.06 -17.00 -5.17
N LEU A 26 -7.02 -16.56 -4.44
CA LEU A 26 -5.69 -16.82 -4.93
C LEU A 26 -5.73 -18.29 -5.31
N LEU A 27 -5.75 -18.56 -6.61
CA LEU A 27 -5.26 -19.80 -7.16
C LEU A 27 -3.81 -19.81 -6.70
N MET A 28 -3.60 -20.30 -5.47
CA MET A 28 -2.38 -20.86 -4.95
C MET A 28 -2.08 -22.06 -5.85
N THR A 29 -1.74 -21.76 -7.10
CA THR A 29 -1.08 -22.67 -8.02
C THR A 29 0.35 -22.71 -7.54
N GLY A 30 0.53 -23.58 -6.56
CA GLY A 30 1.74 -23.69 -5.79
C GLY A 30 1.38 -24.24 -4.42
N SER A 31 1.13 -25.54 -4.33
CA SER A 31 1.74 -26.31 -3.25
C SER A 31 3.26 -26.25 -3.46
N GLY A 32 3.83 -25.05 -3.38
CA GLY A 32 5.23 -24.80 -3.55
C GLY A 32 5.89 -25.31 -2.30
N HIS A 33 6.72 -26.34 -2.42
CA HIS A 33 7.71 -26.56 -1.39
C HIS A 33 8.40 -25.23 -1.10
N ALA A 34 8.48 -24.85 0.18
CA ALA A 34 9.26 -23.70 0.59
C ALA A 34 10.66 -23.81 -0.03
N GLU A 35 11.06 -22.77 -0.76
CA GLU A 35 12.36 -22.71 -1.42
C GLU A 35 13.47 -22.86 -0.37
N THR A 36 14.53 -23.61 -0.66
CA THR A 36 15.68 -23.66 0.25
C THR A 36 16.55 -22.41 0.06
N LEU A 37 17.34 -22.05 1.08
CA LEU A 37 18.30 -20.95 0.94
C LEU A 37 19.26 -21.18 -0.25
N GLU A 38 19.67 -22.43 -0.48
CA GLU A 38 20.46 -22.80 -1.66
C GLU A 38 19.77 -22.42 -2.98
N GLN A 39 18.49 -22.77 -3.12
CA GLN A 39 17.71 -22.45 -4.32
C GLN A 39 17.57 -20.94 -4.51
N LEU A 40 17.23 -20.20 -3.45
CA LEU A 40 17.12 -18.75 -3.49
C LEU A 40 18.43 -18.08 -3.94
N LEU A 41 19.56 -18.48 -3.34
CA LEU A 41 20.87 -17.93 -3.70
C LEU A 41 21.31 -18.32 -5.12
N MET A 42 21.00 -19.54 -5.57
CA MET A 42 21.30 -19.98 -6.93
C MET A 42 20.49 -19.23 -7.98
N THR A 43 19.19 -19.00 -7.74
CA THR A 43 18.31 -18.20 -8.60
C THR A 43 18.88 -16.81 -8.81
N GLU A 44 19.37 -16.19 -7.72
CA GLU A 44 20.00 -14.87 -7.74
C GLU A 44 21.47 -14.86 -8.18
N LYS A 45 22.06 -16.03 -8.48
CA LYS A 45 23.47 -16.19 -8.88
C LYS A 45 24.47 -15.70 -7.82
N ILE A 46 24.13 -15.87 -6.54
CA ILE A 46 25.02 -15.60 -5.41
C ILE A 46 25.87 -16.85 -5.12
N PRO A 47 27.21 -16.73 -5.02
CA PRO A 47 28.07 -17.89 -4.75
C PRO A 47 27.81 -18.55 -3.39
N LEU A 48 27.55 -19.86 -3.40
CA LEU A 48 27.20 -20.63 -2.20
C LEU A 48 28.37 -20.90 -1.24
N ARG A 49 29.61 -20.77 -1.71
CA ARG A 49 30.84 -21.13 -0.96
C ARG A 49 31.02 -20.41 0.37
N SER A 50 30.32 -19.29 0.58
CA SER A 50 30.39 -18.49 1.80
C SER A 50 29.37 -18.93 2.87
N PHE A 51 28.51 -19.90 2.56
CA PHE A 51 27.42 -20.35 3.41
C PHE A 51 27.67 -21.77 3.92
N ARG A 52 27.14 -22.10 5.08
CA ARG A 52 27.27 -23.44 5.66
C ARG A 52 26.25 -24.39 5.03
N VAL A 53 26.61 -25.66 4.88
CA VAL A 53 25.75 -26.67 4.22
C VAL A 53 24.42 -26.89 4.96
N ASP A 54 24.42 -26.77 6.29
CA ASP A 54 23.20 -26.85 7.12
C ASP A 54 22.28 -25.65 6.88
N GLU A 55 22.86 -24.45 6.76
CA GLU A 55 22.13 -23.20 6.46
C GLU A 55 21.50 -23.23 5.07
N LEU A 56 22.25 -23.70 4.06
CA LEU A 56 21.79 -23.81 2.67
C LEU A 56 20.56 -24.70 2.48
N LYS A 57 20.39 -25.71 3.35
CA LYS A 57 19.27 -26.66 3.31
C LYS A 57 18.02 -26.16 4.03
N GLN A 58 18.08 -25.02 4.70
CA GLN A 58 16.93 -24.48 5.40
C GLN A 58 15.86 -24.03 4.40
N SER A 59 14.61 -24.37 4.68
CA SER A 59 13.46 -23.78 4.01
C SER A 59 13.38 -22.30 4.37
N VAL A 60 13.20 -21.45 3.38
CA VAL A 60 13.12 -19.99 3.55
C VAL A 60 11.97 -19.42 2.73
N ASN A 61 11.57 -18.22 3.10
CA ASN A 61 10.82 -17.31 2.24
C ASN A 61 11.58 -15.99 2.23
N GLY A 62 11.66 -15.34 1.07
CA GLY A 62 12.46 -14.15 0.91
C GLY A 62 12.11 -13.34 -0.34
N ALA A 63 12.69 -12.15 -0.37
CA ALA A 63 12.57 -11.16 -1.42
C ALA A 63 13.96 -10.68 -1.84
N THR A 64 14.09 -10.31 -3.11
CA THR A 64 15.38 -10.01 -3.73
C THR A 64 15.32 -8.74 -4.57
N GLN A 65 16.44 -8.04 -4.61
CA GLN A 65 16.64 -6.89 -5.49
C GLN A 65 18.07 -6.86 -6.02
N SER A 66 18.20 -6.46 -7.28
CA SER A 66 19.46 -6.56 -8.02
C SER A 66 19.65 -5.32 -8.89
N ASP A 67 20.83 -4.70 -8.81
CA ASP A 67 21.24 -3.64 -9.72
C ASP A 67 22.55 -4.03 -10.43
N GLN A 68 23.19 -3.11 -11.16
CA GLN A 68 24.43 -3.42 -11.88
C GLN A 68 25.61 -3.78 -10.96
N SER A 69 25.61 -3.29 -9.72
CA SER A 69 26.69 -3.39 -8.75
C SER A 69 26.49 -4.50 -7.72
N LYS A 70 25.24 -4.72 -7.27
CA LYS A 70 24.94 -5.56 -6.11
C LYS A 70 23.66 -6.37 -6.26
N ILE A 71 23.53 -7.37 -5.40
CA ILE A 71 22.31 -8.11 -5.13
C ILE A 71 22.05 -8.04 -3.63
N VAL A 72 20.81 -7.81 -3.23
CA VAL A 72 20.38 -7.91 -1.84
C VAL A 72 19.26 -8.94 -1.75
N VAL A 73 19.38 -9.83 -0.78
CA VAL A 73 18.39 -10.86 -0.45
C VAL A 73 17.96 -10.63 0.99
N ALA A 74 16.66 -10.46 1.22
CA ALA A 74 16.07 -10.54 2.55
C ALA A 74 15.30 -11.86 2.66
N TYR A 75 15.53 -12.64 3.71
CA TYR A 75 14.85 -13.92 3.88
C TYR A 75 14.60 -14.25 5.34
N ARG A 76 13.69 -15.19 5.59
CA ARG A 76 13.45 -15.76 6.91
C ARG A 76 13.27 -17.25 6.81
N THR A 77 13.81 -17.96 7.81
CA THR A 77 13.76 -19.41 7.87
C THR A 77 12.38 -19.89 8.30
N LEU A 78 11.95 -21.00 7.73
CA LEU A 78 10.73 -21.71 8.04
C LEU A 78 11.06 -23.03 8.75
N ASN A 79 10.28 -23.39 9.76
CA ASN A 79 10.32 -24.74 10.34
C ASN A 79 9.54 -25.73 9.43
N PRO A 80 9.54 -27.04 9.74
CA PRO A 80 8.79 -28.05 8.96
C PRO A 80 7.27 -27.82 8.87
N ASP A 81 6.70 -27.03 9.78
CA ASP A 81 5.28 -26.67 9.80
C ASP A 81 4.99 -25.36 9.02
N ASN A 82 5.98 -24.85 8.27
CA ASN A 82 5.96 -23.57 7.55
C ASN A 82 5.73 -22.35 8.45
N ILE A 83 6.20 -22.41 9.70
CA ILE A 83 6.18 -21.29 10.63
C ILE A 83 7.54 -20.61 10.61
N PHE A 84 7.55 -19.28 10.54
CA PHE A 84 8.78 -18.51 10.60
C PHE A 84 9.51 -18.67 11.93
N VAL A 85 10.81 -18.91 11.87
CA VAL A 85 11.69 -19.07 13.03
C VAL A 85 12.89 -18.14 12.94
N GLY A 86 13.31 -17.61 14.09
CA GLY A 86 14.39 -16.64 14.17
C GLY A 86 14.07 -15.28 13.54
N PRO A 87 15.02 -14.33 13.61
CA PRO A 87 14.91 -13.02 12.97
C PRO A 87 15.14 -13.09 11.45
N PRO A 88 14.56 -12.17 10.67
CA PRO A 88 14.92 -11.98 9.27
C PRO A 88 16.41 -11.75 9.09
N GLN A 89 16.90 -12.26 7.96
CA GLN A 89 18.27 -12.22 7.52
C GLN A 89 18.36 -11.37 6.26
N VAL A 90 19.44 -10.60 6.12
CA VAL A 90 19.74 -9.84 4.92
C VAL A 90 21.14 -10.16 4.44
N ILE A 91 21.28 -10.48 3.16
CA ILE A 91 22.53 -10.73 2.46
C ILE A 91 22.72 -9.62 1.43
N ARG A 92 23.94 -9.11 1.31
CA ARG A 92 24.37 -8.24 0.23
C ARG A 92 25.56 -8.86 -0.48
N TYR A 93 25.43 -9.07 -1.77
CA TYR A 93 26.47 -9.57 -2.65
C TYR A 93 26.93 -8.48 -3.60
N GLU A 94 28.20 -8.10 -3.52
CA GLU A 94 28.83 -7.17 -4.46
C GLU A 94 29.34 -7.92 -5.68
N LYS A 95 28.78 -7.64 -6.86
CA LYS A 95 29.02 -8.40 -8.09
C LYS A 95 30.46 -8.29 -8.60
N VAL A 96 31.10 -7.13 -8.38
CA VAL A 96 32.46 -6.85 -8.88
C VAL A 96 33.53 -7.47 -7.97
N SER A 97 33.46 -7.22 -6.66
CA SER A 97 34.46 -7.73 -5.71
C SER A 97 34.21 -9.18 -5.29
N GLY A 98 32.98 -9.67 -5.49
CA GLY A 98 32.54 -10.96 -4.98
C GLY A 98 32.34 -10.98 -3.46
N GLN A 99 32.35 -9.81 -2.81
CA GLN A 99 32.18 -9.69 -1.36
C GLN A 99 30.73 -10.00 -0.98
N ILE A 100 30.57 -10.79 0.09
CA ILE A 100 29.29 -11.09 0.71
C ILE A 100 29.28 -10.49 2.11
N GLU A 101 28.25 -9.73 2.43
CA GLU A 101 27.93 -9.27 3.77
C GLU A 101 26.58 -9.84 4.19
N GLN A 102 26.45 -10.28 5.44
CA GLN A 102 25.22 -10.84 5.99
C GLN A 102 24.92 -10.20 7.35
N ARG A 103 23.65 -9.89 7.60
CA ARG A 103 23.17 -9.36 8.87
C ARG A 103 21.86 -10.01 9.27
N ARG A 104 21.70 -10.20 10.58
CA ARG A 104 20.40 -10.49 11.19
C ARG A 104 19.75 -9.17 11.56
N LEU A 105 18.50 -8.97 11.20
CA LEU A 105 17.76 -7.80 11.65
C LEU A 105 17.49 -7.94 13.16
N PRO A 106 17.63 -6.86 13.96
CA PRO A 106 17.55 -6.91 15.41
C PRO A 106 16.09 -6.91 15.91
N ILE A 107 15.26 -7.83 15.40
CA ILE A 107 13.87 -7.99 15.81
C ILE A 107 13.65 -9.34 16.49
N GLY A 108 12.88 -9.34 17.58
CA GLY A 108 12.48 -10.57 18.25
C GLY A 108 11.42 -11.33 17.47
N GLU A 109 11.26 -12.62 17.76
CA GLU A 109 10.19 -13.43 17.13
C GLU A 109 8.78 -12.95 17.49
N THR A 110 8.64 -12.25 18.63
CA THR A 110 7.38 -11.68 19.12
C THR A 110 7.22 -10.19 18.78
N ASP A 111 8.14 -9.63 18.00
CA ASP A 111 8.07 -8.23 17.60
C ASP A 111 6.96 -8.01 16.57
N GLY A 112 6.34 -6.84 16.58
CA GLY A 112 5.24 -6.51 15.66
C GLY A 112 5.64 -6.55 14.18
N CYS A 113 6.95 -6.51 13.91
CA CYS A 113 7.55 -6.59 12.58
C CYS A 113 8.13 -7.97 12.23
N ALA A 114 7.76 -9.03 12.96
CA ALA A 114 8.26 -10.39 12.73
C ALA A 114 7.43 -11.15 11.67
N GLY A 115 7.31 -10.57 10.48
CA GLY A 115 6.57 -11.15 9.35
C GLY A 115 7.44 -11.86 8.31
N ALA A 116 6.91 -11.93 7.07
CA ALA A 116 7.58 -12.47 5.89
C ALA A 116 8.27 -11.35 5.09
N PRO A 117 9.54 -11.49 4.68
CA PRO A 117 10.13 -10.54 3.72
C PRO A 117 9.38 -10.59 2.38
N ASP A 118 8.90 -9.44 1.92
CA ASP A 118 8.07 -9.33 0.71
C ASP A 118 8.73 -8.50 -0.39
N GLU A 119 9.39 -7.40 -0.03
CA GLU A 119 10.07 -6.53 -0.99
C GLU A 119 11.46 -6.12 -0.53
N VAL A 120 12.38 -5.98 -1.49
CA VAL A 120 13.63 -5.24 -1.32
C VAL A 120 13.69 -4.13 -2.36
N ALA A 121 13.98 -2.90 -1.92
CA ALA A 121 14.11 -1.75 -2.81
C ALA A 121 15.41 -0.98 -2.53
N PHE A 122 15.97 -0.38 -3.58
CA PHE A 122 17.11 0.53 -3.48
C PHE A 122 16.63 1.96 -3.64
N VAL A 123 16.85 2.79 -2.61
CA VAL A 123 16.46 4.21 -2.62
C VAL A 123 17.66 5.05 -2.26
N ASP A 124 18.28 5.65 -3.29
CA ASP A 124 19.52 6.42 -3.17
C ASP A 124 20.60 5.63 -2.38
N GLU A 125 21.03 6.11 -1.22
CA GLU A 125 22.02 5.42 -0.36
C GLU A 125 21.43 4.33 0.56
N PHE A 126 20.11 4.12 0.55
CA PHE A 126 19.42 3.19 1.44
C PHE A 126 18.98 1.90 0.73
N ILE A 127 18.87 0.85 1.53
CA ILE A 127 18.23 -0.42 1.17
C ILE A 127 16.99 -0.51 2.04
N LEU A 128 15.82 -0.63 1.41
CA LEU A 128 14.55 -0.85 2.09
C LEU A 128 14.23 -2.34 2.03
N VAL A 129 13.84 -2.91 3.16
CA VAL A 129 13.36 -4.29 3.26
C VAL A 129 11.97 -4.27 3.88
N SER A 130 10.94 -4.59 3.09
CA SER A 130 9.56 -4.67 3.55
C SER A 130 9.28 -6.05 4.13
N ILE A 131 8.65 -6.09 5.30
CA ILE A 131 8.22 -7.29 6.00
C ILE A 131 6.70 -7.24 6.13
N SER A 132 6.01 -8.15 5.45
CA SER A 132 4.55 -8.26 5.48
C SER A 132 4.05 -8.88 6.78
N ILE A 133 3.09 -8.23 7.42
CA ILE A 133 2.43 -8.67 8.67
C ILE A 133 0.99 -9.11 8.39
N SER A 134 0.29 -8.31 7.59
CA SER A 134 -1.06 -8.59 7.10
C SER A 134 -1.25 -7.90 5.74
N PRO A 135 -2.36 -8.16 5.01
CA PRO A 135 -2.62 -7.45 3.75
C PRO A 135 -2.71 -5.92 3.88
N SER A 136 -2.87 -5.39 5.10
CA SER A 136 -3.00 -3.95 5.39
C SER A 136 -1.92 -3.43 6.34
N ALA A 137 -0.87 -4.21 6.61
CA ALA A 137 0.22 -3.80 7.50
C ALA A 137 1.57 -4.41 7.13
N GLU A 138 2.59 -3.58 7.03
CA GLU A 138 3.97 -3.93 6.74
C GLU A 138 4.96 -3.10 7.57
N CYS A 139 6.09 -3.71 7.96
CA CYS A 139 7.23 -2.96 8.47
C CYS A 139 8.30 -2.81 7.39
N THR A 140 8.74 -1.58 7.13
CA THR A 140 9.87 -1.31 6.25
C THR A 140 11.13 -1.01 7.05
N PHE A 141 12.13 -1.89 6.94
CA PHE A 141 13.45 -1.70 7.53
C PHE A 141 14.32 -0.86 6.61
N VAL A 142 14.77 0.30 7.10
CA VAL A 142 15.69 1.17 6.37
C VAL A 142 17.10 0.82 6.78
N LEU A 143 17.87 0.24 5.86
CA LEU A 143 19.26 -0.16 6.07
C LEU A 143 20.19 0.76 5.27
N ASN A 144 21.40 0.95 5.78
CA ASN A 144 22.47 1.53 4.97
C ASN A 144 23.13 0.45 4.08
N GLN A 145 24.09 0.87 3.23
CA GLN A 145 24.82 -0.04 2.33
C GLN A 145 25.64 -1.14 3.04
N ARG A 146 25.84 -1.05 4.36
CA ARG A 146 26.49 -2.08 5.20
C ARG A 146 25.47 -2.91 6.00
N LEU A 147 24.22 -2.91 5.55
CA LEU A 147 23.09 -3.64 6.14
C LEU A 147 22.83 -3.29 7.62
N VAL A 148 23.30 -2.13 8.08
CA VAL A 148 23.03 -1.66 9.44
C VAL A 148 21.67 -0.99 9.44
N LEU A 149 20.81 -1.42 10.36
CA LEU A 149 19.49 -0.83 10.57
C LEU A 149 19.63 0.63 11.02
N HIS A 150 18.98 1.51 10.28
CA HIS A 150 18.89 2.95 10.58
C HIS A 150 17.58 3.27 11.29
N GLN A 151 16.46 2.77 10.77
CA GLN A 151 15.12 2.95 11.34
C GLN A 151 14.14 1.89 10.81
N ILE A 152 13.00 1.78 11.47
CA ILE A 152 11.86 0.97 11.04
C ILE A 152 10.71 1.94 10.74
N LEU A 153 10.05 1.75 9.61
CA LEU A 153 8.86 2.49 9.20
C LEU A 153 7.66 1.55 9.20
N TYR A 154 6.48 2.11 9.46
CA TYR A 154 5.21 1.37 9.54
C TYR A 154 4.32 1.83 8.40
N GLY A 155 4.17 0.97 7.42
CA GLY A 155 3.50 1.26 6.16
C GLY A 155 4.13 0.57 4.97
N PHE A 156 3.40 0.60 3.87
CA PHE A 156 3.64 -0.21 2.68
C PHE A 156 3.70 0.64 1.40
N ARG A 157 4.08 0.00 0.29
CA ARG A 157 4.18 0.62 -1.06
C ARG A 157 5.04 1.88 -1.09
N ALA A 158 6.24 1.79 -0.52
CA ALA A 158 7.19 2.89 -0.49
C ALA A 158 7.58 3.34 -1.91
N ALA A 159 7.41 4.62 -2.23
CA ALA A 159 7.83 5.20 -3.50
C ALA A 159 8.77 6.39 -3.26
N ARG A 160 9.89 6.44 -4.00
CA ARG A 160 10.83 7.57 -3.91
C ARG A 160 10.18 8.86 -4.42
N ILE A 161 10.16 9.90 -3.60
CA ILE A 161 9.58 11.21 -3.95
C ILE A 161 10.61 12.30 -4.21
N ALA A 162 11.78 12.20 -3.57
CA ALA A 162 12.93 13.07 -3.77
C ALA A 162 14.19 12.34 -3.27
N PRO A 163 15.41 12.82 -3.53
CA PRO A 163 16.61 12.21 -2.97
C PRO A 163 16.54 12.04 -1.45
N GLY A 164 16.65 10.80 -0.98
CA GLY A 164 16.57 10.43 0.44
C GLY A 164 15.17 10.57 1.04
N ARG A 165 14.12 10.72 0.24
CA ARG A 165 12.73 10.81 0.69
C ARG A 165 11.83 9.83 -0.04
N ILE A 166 10.94 9.22 0.72
CA ILE A 166 9.89 8.35 0.19
C ILE A 166 8.52 8.87 0.60
N VAL A 167 7.50 8.47 -0.13
CA VAL A 167 6.13 8.39 0.37
C VAL A 167 5.84 6.94 0.73
N LEU A 168 5.00 6.71 1.72
CA LEU A 168 4.43 5.39 2.03
C LEU A 168 2.98 5.54 2.47
N ILE A 169 2.23 4.47 2.26
CA ILE A 169 0.86 4.32 2.75
C ILE A 169 0.98 3.82 4.19
N GLU A 170 0.34 4.47 5.15
CA GLU A 170 0.38 4.03 6.54
C GLU A 170 -0.29 2.67 6.74
N ASP A 171 0.19 1.91 7.73
CA ASP A 171 -0.46 0.67 8.14
C ASP A 171 -1.85 0.91 8.72
N MET A 172 -2.71 -0.10 8.59
CA MET A 172 -4.09 -0.06 9.01
C MET A 172 -4.49 -1.36 9.73
N ILE A 173 -5.45 -1.26 10.65
CA ILE A 173 -6.03 -2.44 11.30
C ILE A 173 -6.83 -3.22 10.25
N HIS A 174 -6.37 -4.42 9.89
CA HIS A 174 -6.94 -5.22 8.80
C HIS A 174 -8.43 -5.59 8.95
N PHE A 175 -8.94 -5.67 10.20
CA PHE A 175 -10.35 -5.94 10.48
C PHE A 175 -11.06 -4.72 11.07
N ALA A 176 -10.64 -3.52 10.67
CA ALA A 176 -11.32 -2.29 11.01
C ALA A 176 -12.69 -2.21 10.31
N PRO A 177 -13.67 -1.52 10.90
CA PRO A 177 -14.97 -1.33 10.27
C PRO A 177 -14.94 -0.44 9.01
N VAL A 178 -13.89 0.37 8.86
CA VAL A 178 -13.57 1.11 7.65
C VAL A 178 -12.05 1.17 7.48
N HIS A 179 -11.59 1.37 6.25
CA HIS A 179 -10.19 1.47 5.88
C HIS A 179 -9.87 2.88 5.32
N PRO A 180 -9.69 3.90 6.18
CA PRO A 180 -9.28 5.22 5.73
C PRO A 180 -7.78 5.24 5.43
N GLU A 181 -7.46 5.25 4.14
CA GLU A 181 -6.09 5.33 3.63
C GLU A 181 -5.40 6.62 4.06
N ARG A 182 -4.12 6.51 4.41
CA ARG A 182 -3.30 7.65 4.83
C ARG A 182 -1.93 7.57 4.17
N LEU A 183 -1.40 8.71 3.73
CA LEU A 183 -0.07 8.77 3.14
C LEU A 183 0.82 9.73 3.91
N GLN A 184 2.06 9.32 4.13
CA GLN A 184 3.10 10.16 4.73
C GLN A 184 4.37 10.18 3.88
N VAL A 185 5.05 11.32 3.89
CA VAL A 185 6.42 11.47 3.37
C VAL A 185 7.40 11.27 4.51
N VAL A 186 8.44 10.50 4.24
CA VAL A 186 9.52 10.21 5.19
C VAL A 186 10.86 10.62 4.62
N ASP A 187 11.62 11.37 5.42
CA ASP A 187 13.02 11.63 5.19
C ASP A 187 13.86 10.47 5.76
N LEU A 188 14.45 9.65 4.88
CA LEU A 188 15.15 8.42 5.26
C LEU A 188 16.42 8.67 6.07
N ARG A 189 17.00 9.88 6.01
CA ARG A 189 18.19 10.23 6.79
C ARG A 189 17.84 10.58 8.23
N SER A 190 16.78 11.36 8.42
CA SER A 190 16.40 11.88 9.73
C SER A 190 15.27 11.13 10.42
N GLY A 191 14.54 10.29 9.68
CA GLY A 191 13.33 9.61 10.15
C GLY A 191 12.12 10.52 10.34
N LYS A 192 12.24 11.80 9.98
CA LYS A 192 11.13 12.74 10.11
C LYS A 192 10.04 12.41 9.10
N THR A 193 8.80 12.39 9.59
CA THR A 193 7.61 12.14 8.79
C THR A 193 6.76 13.40 8.65
N ALA A 194 5.97 13.45 7.57
CA ALA A 194 4.95 14.47 7.35
C ALA A 194 3.79 13.87 6.57
N GLU A 195 2.59 13.96 7.12
CA GLU A 195 1.35 13.52 6.50
C GLU A 195 1.02 14.33 5.24
N LEU A 196 0.59 13.63 4.20
CA LEU A 196 0.11 14.19 2.94
C LEU A 196 -1.39 14.02 2.77
N TYR A 197 -1.92 12.85 3.13
CA TYR A 197 -3.29 12.46 2.87
C TYR A 197 -3.90 11.73 4.08
N PRO A 198 -5.17 12.01 4.43
CA PRO A 198 -6.01 13.07 3.87
C PRO A 198 -5.60 14.46 4.37
N SER A 199 -5.96 15.50 3.59
CA SER A 199 -5.78 16.90 4.00
C SER A 199 -7.10 17.47 4.54
N LEU A 200 -7.01 18.23 5.63
CA LEU A 200 -8.11 19.06 6.12
C LEU A 200 -8.50 20.07 5.04
N GLY A 201 -9.81 20.20 4.81
CA GLY A 201 -10.34 21.13 3.81
C GLY A 201 -10.50 20.55 2.41
N ASP A 202 -10.18 19.27 2.20
CA ASP A 202 -10.44 18.55 0.95
C ASP A 202 -11.93 18.61 0.56
N ALA A 203 -12.22 19.24 -0.57
CA ALA A 203 -13.58 19.53 -0.99
C ALA A 203 -14.34 18.26 -1.42
N LEU A 204 -13.65 17.33 -2.09
CA LEU A 204 -14.25 16.06 -2.53
C LEU A 204 -14.60 15.19 -1.33
N ARG A 205 -13.70 15.07 -0.36
CA ARG A 205 -13.99 14.35 0.89
C ARG A 205 -15.14 14.97 1.67
N GLN A 206 -15.21 16.31 1.73
CA GLN A 206 -16.31 17.01 2.38
C GLN A 206 -17.65 16.78 1.69
N GLN A 207 -17.67 16.73 0.36
CA GLN A 207 -18.85 16.38 -0.42
C GLN A 207 -19.34 14.97 -0.06
N LEU A 208 -18.46 13.96 -0.14
CA LEU A 208 -18.82 12.58 0.21
C LEU A 208 -19.29 12.46 1.66
N THR A 209 -18.61 13.16 2.59
CA THR A 209 -19.01 13.23 4.00
C THR A 209 -20.44 13.77 4.16
N HIS A 210 -20.77 14.83 3.42
CA HIS A 210 -22.12 15.42 3.45
C HIS A 210 -23.18 14.47 2.87
N GLU A 211 -22.88 13.81 1.76
CA GLU A 211 -23.77 12.82 1.16
C GLU A 211 -23.98 11.61 2.07
N ASN A 212 -22.89 11.13 2.69
CA ASN A 212 -22.93 10.04 3.65
C ASN A 212 -23.82 10.38 4.85
N ALA A 213 -23.71 11.60 5.37
CA ALA A 213 -24.52 12.05 6.51
C ALA A 213 -26.04 11.92 6.27
N GLN A 214 -26.51 12.00 5.02
CA GLN A 214 -27.92 11.81 4.67
C GLN A 214 -28.34 10.34 4.57
N LYS A 215 -27.38 9.42 4.46
CA LYS A 215 -27.57 7.97 4.27
C LYS A 215 -27.19 7.15 5.51
N MET A 216 -26.63 7.79 6.54
CA MET A 216 -26.21 7.14 7.78
C MET A 216 -27.38 6.39 8.45
N PRO A 217 -27.18 5.13 8.86
CA PRO A 217 -28.13 4.41 9.69
C PRO A 217 -28.32 5.07 11.07
N PRO A 218 -29.41 4.75 11.79
CA PRO A 218 -29.56 5.12 13.18
C PRO A 218 -28.39 4.60 14.04
N GLN A 219 -28.00 5.35 15.07
CA GLN A 219 -26.85 5.01 15.93
C GLN A 219 -26.94 3.59 16.55
N ALA A 220 -28.14 3.12 16.87
CA ALA A 220 -28.33 1.76 17.38
C ALA A 220 -27.92 0.70 16.35
N THR A 221 -28.31 0.89 15.08
CA THR A 221 -27.94 0.03 13.96
C THR A 221 -26.43 0.05 13.73
N CYS A 222 -25.80 1.24 13.75
CA CYS A 222 -24.35 1.33 13.57
C CYS A 222 -23.59 0.53 14.64
N ARG A 223 -23.97 0.67 15.92
CA ARG A 223 -23.33 -0.08 17.02
C ARG A 223 -23.50 -1.58 16.88
N GLU A 224 -24.68 -2.03 16.46
CA GLU A 224 -24.94 -3.46 16.26
C GLU A 224 -24.12 -4.05 15.10
N MET A 225 -23.84 -3.24 14.07
CA MET A 225 -23.09 -3.62 12.87
C MET A 225 -21.60 -3.27 12.92
N ASN A 226 -21.11 -2.79 14.07
CA ASN A 226 -19.74 -2.27 14.24
C ASN A 226 -19.38 -1.13 13.27
N ASP A 227 -20.35 -0.42 12.73
CA ASP A 227 -20.14 0.77 11.89
C ASP A 227 -19.70 1.97 12.77
N PRO A 228 -18.72 2.78 12.34
CA PRO A 228 -18.20 3.90 13.14
C PRO A 228 -19.24 4.97 13.47
N CYS A 229 -20.40 4.99 12.79
CA CYS A 229 -21.45 5.99 12.96
C CYS A 229 -20.93 7.42 12.74
N SER A 230 -19.98 7.58 11.81
CA SER A 230 -19.30 8.85 11.53
C SER A 230 -19.30 9.11 10.02
N PRO A 231 -20.00 10.15 9.53
CA PRO A 231 -20.11 10.41 8.10
C PRO A 231 -18.77 10.61 7.38
N GLY A 232 -17.75 11.10 8.10
CA GLY A 232 -16.41 11.35 7.56
C GLY A 232 -15.47 10.13 7.61
N GLN A 233 -15.97 8.97 8.01
CA GLN A 233 -15.22 7.72 8.04
C GLN A 233 -15.83 6.75 7.04
N PHE A 234 -15.06 6.42 6.01
CA PHE A 234 -15.44 5.54 4.90
C PHE A 234 -14.22 4.78 4.40
N ASP A 235 -14.44 3.73 3.60
CA ASP A 235 -13.36 2.96 3.01
C ASP A 235 -12.68 3.72 1.88
N GLU A 236 -11.38 3.55 1.78
CA GLU A 236 -10.55 4.14 0.74
C GLU A 236 -9.60 3.09 0.18
N ASP A 237 -9.32 3.19 -1.11
CA ASP A 237 -8.35 2.32 -1.80
C ASP A 237 -7.47 3.19 -2.70
N ILE A 238 -6.17 3.21 -2.40
CA ILE A 238 -5.16 3.87 -3.21
C ILE A 238 -4.86 3.00 -4.44
N ARG A 239 -5.59 3.22 -5.53
CA ARG A 239 -5.44 2.48 -6.79
C ARG A 239 -4.11 2.75 -7.47
N SER A 240 -3.63 3.99 -7.41
CA SER A 240 -2.36 4.39 -8.03
C SER A 240 -1.60 5.35 -7.14
N LEU A 241 -0.28 5.14 -7.06
CA LEU A 241 0.67 6.01 -6.39
C LEU A 241 1.88 6.15 -7.30
N ALA A 242 2.13 7.36 -7.80
CA ALA A 242 3.22 7.63 -8.72
C ALA A 242 3.94 8.92 -8.37
N SER A 243 5.23 8.98 -8.67
CA SER A 243 6.12 10.09 -8.32
C SER A 243 7.08 10.37 -9.46
N ASP A 244 7.42 11.64 -9.67
CA ASP A 244 8.48 12.05 -10.61
C ASP A 244 9.90 11.94 -10.01
N GLY A 245 10.01 11.57 -8.73
CA GLY A 245 11.27 11.48 -7.98
C GLY A 245 11.95 12.83 -7.71
N ASN A 246 11.27 13.94 -8.00
CA ASN A 246 11.75 15.31 -7.89
C ASN A 246 10.77 16.24 -7.14
N GLY A 247 9.89 15.67 -6.33
CA GLY A 247 8.98 16.40 -5.45
C GLY A 247 7.56 16.57 -5.99
N LYS A 248 7.15 15.83 -7.02
CA LYS A 248 5.74 15.72 -7.42
C LYS A 248 5.21 14.31 -7.19
N LEU A 249 3.97 14.23 -6.73
CA LEU A 249 3.26 12.98 -6.49
C LEU A 249 1.88 13.03 -7.15
N ALA A 250 1.41 11.89 -7.64
CA ALA A 250 0.04 11.69 -8.07
C ALA A 250 -0.55 10.48 -7.35
N LEU A 251 -1.82 10.60 -6.98
CA LEU A 251 -2.55 9.62 -6.22
C LEU A 251 -3.94 9.47 -6.83
N ILE A 252 -4.37 8.24 -7.09
CA ILE A 252 -5.77 7.93 -7.45
C ILE A 252 -6.39 7.16 -6.29
N VAL A 253 -7.43 7.73 -5.68
CA VAL A 253 -8.14 7.13 -4.53
C VAL A 253 -9.58 6.85 -4.92
N VAL A 254 -10.02 5.61 -4.70
CA VAL A 254 -11.44 5.26 -4.70
C VAL A 254 -11.92 5.39 -3.28
N GLN A 255 -12.98 6.17 -3.06
CA GLN A 255 -13.60 6.37 -1.76
C GLN A 255 -15.01 5.79 -1.80
N SER A 256 -15.33 4.91 -0.87
CA SER A 256 -16.62 4.22 -0.84
C SER A 256 -17.24 4.21 0.55
N VAL A 257 -18.48 4.63 0.63
CA VAL A 257 -19.32 4.56 1.82
C VAL A 257 -20.15 3.29 1.72
N SER A 258 -20.04 2.40 2.71
CA SER A 258 -20.88 1.21 2.80
C SER A 258 -21.53 1.10 4.17
N HIS A 259 -22.82 0.77 4.20
CA HIS A 259 -23.58 0.55 5.43
C HIS A 259 -24.37 -0.75 5.36
N ALA A 260 -24.43 -1.48 6.46
CA ALA A 260 -25.44 -2.50 6.63
C ALA A 260 -26.76 -1.83 7.06
N LEU A 261 -27.83 -2.08 6.32
CA LEU A 261 -29.16 -1.51 6.60
C LEU A 261 -29.92 -2.34 7.65
N GLU A 262 -29.61 -3.63 7.75
CA GLU A 262 -30.20 -4.57 8.69
C GLU A 262 -29.14 -5.51 9.29
N LYS A 263 -29.48 -6.13 10.43
CA LYS A 263 -28.62 -7.09 11.12
C LYS A 263 -28.33 -8.30 10.23
N GLU A 264 -27.09 -8.81 10.29
CA GLU A 264 -26.63 -10.00 9.57
C GLU A 264 -26.63 -9.88 8.03
N GLN A 265 -26.94 -8.69 7.49
CA GLN A 265 -26.76 -8.40 6.07
C GLN A 265 -25.37 -7.82 5.82
N PRO A 266 -24.75 -8.16 4.67
CA PRO A 266 -23.51 -7.50 4.27
C PRO A 266 -23.77 -6.00 4.05
N PRO A 267 -22.77 -5.13 4.29
CA PRO A 267 -22.87 -3.73 3.92
C PRO A 267 -23.13 -3.57 2.42
N GLU A 268 -24.00 -2.63 2.07
CA GLU A 268 -24.21 -2.19 0.70
C GLU A 268 -23.49 -0.84 0.48
N THR A 269 -22.94 -0.64 -0.72
CA THR A 269 -22.31 0.64 -1.07
C THR A 269 -23.39 1.71 -1.31
N MET A 270 -23.35 2.75 -0.48
CA MET A 270 -24.33 3.84 -0.47
C MET A 270 -23.91 5.01 -1.38
N ALA A 271 -22.60 5.24 -1.48
CA ALA A 271 -21.99 6.27 -2.31
C ALA A 271 -20.54 5.86 -2.60
N SER A 272 -20.04 6.25 -3.76
CA SER A 272 -18.63 6.14 -4.09
C SER A 272 -18.22 7.28 -4.99
N GLN A 273 -16.97 7.69 -4.89
CA GLN A 273 -16.33 8.63 -5.81
C GLN A 273 -14.88 8.25 -6.01
N THR A 274 -14.30 8.67 -7.13
CA THR A 274 -12.88 8.48 -7.41
C THR A 274 -12.23 9.84 -7.59
N ALA A 275 -11.13 10.05 -6.87
CA ALA A 275 -10.41 11.31 -6.88
C ALA A 275 -8.97 11.11 -7.36
N LEU A 276 -8.54 11.99 -8.26
CA LEU A 276 -7.14 12.22 -8.60
C LEU A 276 -6.61 13.37 -7.74
N TYR A 277 -5.55 13.10 -6.99
CA TYR A 277 -4.80 14.12 -6.27
C TYR A 277 -3.43 14.30 -6.93
N LEU A 278 -3.04 15.55 -7.15
CA LEU A 278 -1.68 15.91 -7.58
C LEU A 278 -1.04 16.75 -6.49
N TYR A 279 0.17 16.39 -6.07
CA TYR A 279 0.95 17.10 -5.07
C TYR A 279 2.24 17.64 -5.67
N GLN A 280 2.69 18.76 -5.11
CA GLN A 280 4.01 19.34 -5.40
C GLN A 280 4.63 19.90 -4.12
N TYR A 281 5.93 19.65 -3.93
CA TYR A 281 6.71 20.30 -2.89
C TYR A 281 7.24 21.65 -3.38
N VAL A 282 6.85 22.72 -2.70
CA VAL A 282 7.33 24.08 -2.95
C VAL A 282 8.02 24.64 -1.71
N SER A 283 8.60 25.85 -1.79
CA SER A 283 9.34 26.46 -0.67
C SER A 283 8.50 26.65 0.60
N SER A 284 7.18 26.78 0.47
CA SER A 284 6.25 26.90 1.62
C SER A 284 5.74 25.56 2.16
N GLY A 285 6.18 24.43 1.60
CA GLY A 285 5.74 23.08 1.97
C GLY A 285 4.99 22.37 0.84
N TRP A 286 4.27 21.30 1.19
CA TRP A 286 3.47 20.54 0.24
C TRP A 286 2.19 21.30 -0.14
N GLN A 287 1.92 21.32 -1.43
CA GLN A 287 0.66 21.76 -2.01
C GLN A 287 0.01 20.62 -2.77
N TYR A 288 -1.31 20.68 -2.91
CA TYR A 288 -2.09 19.72 -3.67
C TYR A 288 -3.22 20.38 -4.47
N CYS A 289 -3.80 19.61 -5.37
CA CYS A 289 -5.11 19.84 -5.97
C CYS A 289 -5.81 18.50 -6.16
N GLU A 290 -7.13 18.54 -6.17
CA GLU A 290 -8.01 17.39 -6.34
C GLU A 290 -8.92 17.56 -7.57
N GLU A 291 -9.18 16.47 -8.26
CA GLU A 291 -10.12 16.36 -9.37
C GLU A 291 -10.92 15.06 -9.23
N GLU A 292 -12.24 15.14 -9.23
CA GLU A 292 -13.08 13.95 -9.34
C GLU A 292 -12.97 13.39 -10.76
N ILE A 293 -12.72 12.09 -10.88
CA ILE A 293 -12.58 11.38 -12.15
C ILE A 293 -13.56 10.21 -12.21
N ASP A 294 -13.91 9.78 -13.43
CA ASP A 294 -14.76 8.61 -13.62
C ASP A 294 -13.96 7.31 -13.38
N ASP A 295 -14.58 6.30 -12.77
CA ASP A 295 -13.96 5.01 -12.48
C ASP A 295 -13.38 4.34 -13.74
N SER A 296 -13.97 4.59 -14.92
CA SER A 296 -13.47 4.07 -16.20
C SER A 296 -12.13 4.68 -16.63
N GLU A 297 -11.72 5.79 -16.03
CA GLU A 297 -10.42 6.42 -16.30
C GLU A 297 -9.27 5.82 -15.48
N ILE A 298 -9.54 5.09 -14.39
CA ILE A 298 -8.52 4.63 -13.42
C ILE A 298 -7.38 3.87 -14.12
N GLU A 299 -7.71 2.82 -14.87
CA GLU A 299 -6.69 1.96 -15.51
C GLU A 299 -5.85 2.75 -16.51
N ARG A 300 -6.50 3.62 -17.31
CA ARG A 300 -5.82 4.45 -18.29
C ARG A 300 -4.87 5.43 -17.61
N LEU A 301 -5.31 6.09 -16.54
CA LEU A 301 -4.51 7.07 -15.82
C LEU A 301 -3.37 6.42 -15.03
N ASP A 302 -3.58 5.25 -14.43
CA ASP A 302 -2.51 4.49 -13.76
C ASP A 302 -1.41 4.08 -14.74
N GLN A 303 -1.78 3.55 -15.92
CA GLN A 303 -0.81 3.27 -16.98
C GLN A 303 -0.09 4.53 -17.46
N GLU A 304 -0.80 5.64 -17.58
CA GLU A 304 -0.23 6.91 -18.00
C GLU A 304 0.72 7.51 -16.95
N LEU A 305 0.40 7.39 -15.66
CA LEU A 305 1.28 7.79 -14.56
C LEU A 305 2.59 7.02 -14.57
N LYS A 306 2.52 5.70 -14.82
CA LYS A 306 3.69 4.82 -14.94
C LYS A 306 4.55 5.12 -16.17
N ALA A 307 3.93 5.50 -17.28
CA ALA A 307 4.62 5.73 -18.54
C ALA A 307 5.10 7.18 -18.74
N ASN A 308 4.31 8.15 -18.31
CA ASN A 308 4.52 9.58 -18.51
C ASN A 308 3.76 10.42 -17.46
N PHE A 309 4.33 10.47 -16.25
CA PHE A 309 3.81 11.24 -15.12
C PHE A 309 3.39 12.67 -15.49
N GLU A 310 4.23 13.38 -16.26
CA GLU A 310 4.00 14.79 -16.61
C GLU A 310 2.72 15.02 -17.41
N LYS A 311 2.26 14.02 -18.17
CA LYS A 311 1.01 14.16 -18.93
C LYS A 311 -0.20 14.24 -17.99
N VAL A 312 -0.23 13.41 -16.94
CA VAL A 312 -1.30 13.44 -15.91
C VAL A 312 -1.12 14.64 -14.98
N ALA A 313 0.12 15.02 -14.66
CA ALA A 313 0.43 16.14 -13.76
C ALA A 313 -0.06 17.52 -14.24
N THR A 314 -0.57 17.62 -15.48
CA THR A 314 -1.17 18.85 -16.02
C THR A 314 -2.67 18.97 -15.82
N ARG A 315 -3.34 17.93 -15.31
CA ARG A 315 -4.81 17.91 -15.16
C ARG A 315 -5.32 18.93 -14.14
N CYS A 316 -4.59 19.16 -13.06
CA CYS A 316 -4.82 20.26 -12.13
C CYS A 316 -3.49 20.87 -11.68
N THR A 317 -3.53 22.12 -11.21
CA THR A 317 -2.34 22.80 -10.67
C THR A 317 -2.41 22.81 -9.14
N PRO A 318 -1.44 22.19 -8.44
CA PRO A 318 -1.39 22.22 -6.98
C PRO A 318 -1.35 23.65 -6.45
N HIS A 319 -2.27 23.99 -5.56
CA HIS A 319 -2.38 25.34 -5.00
C HIS A 319 -2.96 25.36 -3.58
N LEU A 320 -3.64 24.29 -3.16
CA LEU A 320 -4.11 24.11 -1.80
C LEU A 320 -2.95 23.65 -0.93
N ARG A 321 -2.86 24.18 0.29
CA ARG A 321 -1.83 23.76 1.24
C ARG A 321 -2.24 22.44 1.87
N VAL A 322 -1.32 21.49 1.95
CA VAL A 322 -1.53 20.27 2.75
C VAL A 322 -1.58 20.64 4.23
N ILE A 323 -2.69 20.32 4.88
CA ILE A 323 -2.88 20.43 6.32
C ILE A 323 -3.33 19.04 6.80
N PRO A 324 -2.49 18.29 7.53
CA PRO A 324 -2.82 16.91 7.91
C PRO A 324 -4.16 16.78 8.64
N ASP A 325 -5.03 15.90 8.15
CA ASP A 325 -6.21 15.45 8.88
C ASP A 325 -5.84 14.17 9.66
N MET A 326 -5.86 14.26 11.00
CA MET A 326 -5.50 13.16 11.91
C MET A 326 -6.71 12.44 12.50
N THR A 327 -7.94 12.75 12.05
CA THR A 327 -9.17 12.20 12.65
C THR A 327 -9.27 10.68 12.54
N THR A 328 -8.62 10.09 11.54
CA THR A 328 -8.59 8.65 11.28
C THR A 328 -7.29 7.97 11.71
N ALA A 329 -6.33 8.67 12.33
CA ALA A 329 -5.02 8.12 12.68
C ALA A 329 -5.08 6.93 13.67
N HIS A 330 -6.18 6.79 14.40
CA HIS A 330 -6.41 5.67 15.32
C HIS A 330 -6.61 4.32 14.62
N TYR A 331 -6.81 4.30 13.30
CA TYR A 331 -6.83 3.07 12.49
C TYR A 331 -5.44 2.50 12.21
N ASN A 332 -4.36 3.23 12.54
CA ASN A 332 -3.00 2.71 12.45
C ASN A 332 -2.64 1.94 13.74
N PRO A 333 -2.30 0.63 13.65
CA PRO A 333 -2.01 -0.20 14.82
C PRO A 333 -0.70 0.17 15.54
N PHE A 334 0.14 1.03 14.94
CA PHE A 334 1.42 1.46 15.49
C PHE A 334 1.40 2.89 16.06
N LEU A 335 0.35 3.68 15.80
CA LEU A 335 0.18 5.03 16.38
C LEU A 335 -0.49 5.03 17.77
N THR A 336 -1.06 3.91 18.19
CA THR A 336 -1.85 3.79 19.44
C THR A 336 -1.05 3.31 20.66
N ARG A 337 0.28 3.44 20.66
CA ARG A 337 1.16 3.00 21.75
C ARG A 337 1.91 4.12 22.44
#